data_AF-A0A2M7ZCW2-F1
#
_entry.id   AF-A0A2M7ZCW2-F1
#
_cell.length_a   1.000
_cell.length_b   1.000
_cell.length_c   1.000
_cell.angle_alpha   90.00
_cell.angle_beta   90.00
_cell.angle_gamma   90.00
#
_symmetry.space_group_name_H-M   'P 1'
#
loop_
_entity.id
_entity.type
_entity.pdbx_description
1 polymer ?
#
loop_
_entity_poly.entity_id
_entity_poly.type
_entity_poly.pdbx_seq_one_letter_code
_entity_poly.pdbx_strand_id
1 'polypeptide(L)'
;MYRDYLYLYRCVNELKKTFINSDVIEAFSQQKDTLLIHCPSLEYPSRHLSISLIQQKQFLLIKNDFHRAKKNTLNFFSELFPAKLTNIKIALFERSIKFCFNGFDLIIIIKGNSGNIFIVKNNVIVSSFKKLKDVDDFNIFINSLNFDAYSVHNEFPLVSVEEKAIKKHFPFLSNIFEKEVLLRSNAKDDYYEVIHTLIDEIYQNRIGVFYFKTLNKTIFCPISFLIAKDSQLLSFEFDNYNDALKEYLILSEKNQKYISMKKQIDSYLNKEIEYLSKTLNKLKQRIDAGSKSNEYYKIGNLLKSNYSSLKNGLTKIELEDEDKILGIKLKSEYSPSENVNMYFEKAKDEKKNFSKSLGLYSSFQNKYSSFQELKSSVDSISTFDDASNIFKLLKINPNNKAKSKNNNMNKFREFILEEKYNIYVGKDSKSNDELSLKFSQKNDYWFHARGVPGSHVLLRVVSTKENIPKDIIKKTASIAAFYSKAKTASLVPVSYTFAKYVIKRKGMEPGKVQITNEKVVIVKPIIPTNCLQTGNEDEI
;
A
#
# COMPACT_ATOMS: atom_id res chain seq x y z
N MET A 1 -12.92 -22.58 5.25
CA MET A 1 -11.91 -23.65 5.32
C MET A 1 -11.45 -23.83 6.75
N TYR A 2 -10.28 -23.38 7.18
CA TYR A 2 -9.80 -23.69 8.54
C TYR A 2 -10.71 -23.15 9.66
N ARG A 3 -11.52 -22.13 9.38
CA ARG A 3 -12.49 -21.51 10.31
C ARG A 3 -13.93 -22.03 10.18
N ASP A 4 -14.15 -23.08 9.38
CA ASP A 4 -15.49 -23.69 9.30
C ASP A 4 -15.77 -24.46 10.59
N TYR A 5 -17.05 -24.67 10.89
CA TYR A 5 -17.49 -25.29 12.14
C TYR A 5 -16.76 -26.61 12.44
N LEU A 6 -16.70 -27.53 11.47
CA LEU A 6 -16.06 -28.84 11.66
C LEU A 6 -14.57 -28.77 12.00
N TYR A 7 -13.84 -27.84 11.38
CA TYR A 7 -12.42 -27.64 11.68
C TYR A 7 -12.21 -26.94 13.03
N LEU A 8 -13.08 -26.00 13.39
CA LEU A 8 -13.07 -25.39 14.72
C LEU A 8 -13.46 -26.40 15.81
N TYR A 9 -14.35 -27.34 15.51
CA TYR A 9 -14.69 -28.44 16.41
C TYR A 9 -13.47 -29.33 16.67
N ARG A 10 -12.74 -29.73 15.63
CA ARG A 10 -11.43 -30.41 15.78
C ARG A 10 -10.44 -29.57 16.59
N CYS A 11 -10.29 -28.29 16.26
CA CYS A 11 -9.43 -27.36 16.99
C CYS A 11 -9.76 -27.34 18.48
N VAL A 12 -11.04 -27.22 18.85
CA VAL A 12 -11.48 -27.22 20.25
C VAL A 12 -11.14 -28.54 20.95
N ASN A 13 -11.34 -29.69 20.30
CA ASN A 13 -10.97 -30.98 20.88
C ASN A 13 -9.45 -31.14 21.07
N GLU A 14 -8.63 -30.61 20.18
CA GLU A 14 -7.17 -30.57 20.37
C GLU A 14 -6.74 -29.57 21.46
N LEU A 15 -7.39 -28.40 21.54
CA LEU A 15 -7.15 -27.42 22.59
C LEU A 15 -7.52 -27.98 23.98
N LYS A 16 -8.61 -28.74 24.10
CA LYS A 16 -9.00 -29.41 25.34
C LYS A 16 -7.87 -30.28 25.89
N LYS A 17 -7.25 -31.10 25.03
CA LYS A 17 -6.12 -31.98 25.39
C LYS A 17 -4.91 -31.19 25.89
N THR A 18 -4.76 -29.94 25.46
CA THR A 18 -3.58 -29.11 25.72
C THR A 18 -3.74 -28.15 26.91
N PHE A 19 -4.95 -27.62 27.12
CA PHE A 19 -5.19 -26.49 28.04
C PHE A 19 -6.17 -26.77 29.19
N ILE A 20 -6.93 -27.87 29.19
CA ILE A 20 -7.78 -28.17 30.35
C ILE A 20 -6.91 -28.26 31.62
N ASN A 21 -7.40 -27.68 32.71
CA ASN A 21 -6.73 -27.54 34.00
C ASN A 21 -5.48 -26.65 34.00
N SER A 22 -5.16 -25.97 32.89
CA SER A 22 -4.08 -24.98 32.88
C SER A 22 -4.49 -23.70 33.61
N ASP A 23 -3.51 -23.09 34.27
CA ASP A 23 -3.65 -21.75 34.83
C ASP A 23 -3.50 -20.73 33.70
N VAL A 24 -4.50 -19.88 33.54
CA VAL A 24 -4.46 -18.72 32.67
C VAL A 24 -4.01 -17.54 33.50
N ILE A 25 -2.80 -17.02 33.22
CA ILE A 25 -2.14 -16.01 34.07
C ILE A 25 -2.58 -14.60 33.69
N GLU A 26 -2.62 -14.31 32.40
CA GLU A 26 -3.00 -13.01 31.88
C GLU A 26 -3.53 -13.09 30.45
N ALA A 27 -4.25 -12.05 30.03
CA ALA A 27 -4.62 -11.83 28.64
C ALA A 27 -4.23 -10.42 28.21
N PHE A 28 -3.59 -10.29 27.05
CA PHE A 28 -3.12 -9.01 26.52
C PHE A 28 -3.16 -8.96 25.00
N SER A 29 -3.09 -7.75 24.44
CA SER A 29 -2.99 -7.52 23.01
C SER A 29 -1.74 -6.70 22.69
N GLN A 30 -1.05 -7.08 21.61
CA GLN A 30 0.05 -6.29 21.03
C GLN A 30 -0.22 -5.88 19.59
N GLN A 31 -1.23 -6.50 18.97
CA GLN A 31 -1.63 -6.26 17.60
C GLN A 31 -3.14 -6.12 17.60
N LYS A 32 -3.63 -5.11 16.87
CA LYS A 32 -5.06 -4.85 16.74
C LYS A 32 -5.81 -6.13 16.36
N ASP A 33 -6.96 -6.34 17.01
CA ASP A 33 -7.83 -7.49 16.81
C ASP A 33 -7.21 -8.85 17.15
N THR A 34 -6.07 -8.90 17.86
CA THR A 34 -5.46 -10.16 18.33
C THR A 34 -5.31 -10.14 19.85
N LEU A 35 -5.91 -11.14 20.52
CA LEU A 35 -5.73 -11.37 21.96
C LEU A 35 -4.76 -12.54 22.16
N LEU A 36 -3.82 -12.39 23.08
CA LEU A 36 -2.90 -13.41 23.53
C LEU A 36 -3.26 -13.76 24.96
N ILE A 37 -3.49 -15.05 25.22
CA ILE A 37 -3.78 -15.58 26.54
C ILE A 37 -2.57 -16.39 26.99
N HIS A 38 -1.94 -16.02 28.10
CA HIS A 38 -0.77 -16.71 28.65
C HIS A 38 -1.22 -17.92 29.48
N CYS A 39 -0.85 -19.12 29.02
CA CYS A 39 -1.21 -20.41 29.63
C CYS A 39 0.04 -21.29 29.76
N PRO A 40 0.94 -21.00 30.73
CA PRO A 40 2.20 -21.71 30.89
C PRO A 40 1.99 -23.21 31.18
N SER A 41 3.00 -24.01 30.85
CA SER A 41 3.18 -25.37 31.37
C SER A 41 4.63 -25.57 31.80
N LEU A 42 4.92 -26.70 32.47
CA LEU A 42 6.28 -27.07 32.84
C LEU A 42 7.22 -27.16 31.62
N GLU A 43 6.72 -27.73 30.52
CA GLU A 43 7.46 -27.85 29.26
C GLU A 43 7.54 -26.52 28.48
N TYR A 44 6.49 -25.70 28.54
CA TYR A 44 6.38 -24.44 27.79
C TYR A 44 5.99 -23.27 28.72
N PRO A 45 6.95 -22.67 29.44
CA PRO A 45 6.69 -21.55 30.35
C PRO A 45 6.15 -20.30 29.63
N SER A 46 6.52 -20.11 28.37
CA SER A 46 6.12 -18.98 27.53
C SER A 46 4.95 -19.31 26.60
N ARG A 47 4.14 -20.33 26.92
CA ARG A 47 3.05 -20.77 26.04
C ARG A 47 1.87 -19.81 26.06
N HIS A 48 1.45 -19.38 24.88
CA HIS A 48 0.29 -18.52 24.70
C HIS A 48 -0.70 -19.12 23.70
N LEU A 49 -1.99 -18.88 23.92
CA LEU A 49 -3.01 -19.05 22.91
C LEU A 49 -3.27 -17.69 22.22
N SER A 50 -2.99 -17.63 20.93
CA SER A 50 -3.20 -16.46 20.08
C SER A 50 -4.56 -16.55 19.41
N ILE A 51 -5.49 -15.67 19.80
CA ILE A 51 -6.83 -15.55 19.21
C ILE A 51 -6.82 -14.33 18.29
N SER A 52 -6.75 -14.58 16.99
CA SER A 52 -6.87 -13.52 15.98
C SER A 52 -8.32 -13.36 15.57
N LEU A 53 -8.80 -12.12 15.57
CA LEU A 53 -10.12 -11.69 15.09
C LEU A 53 -10.02 -10.71 13.93
N ILE A 54 -8.87 -10.65 13.25
CA ILE A 54 -8.67 -9.91 12.01
C ILE A 54 -9.62 -10.47 10.95
N GLN A 55 -10.41 -9.63 10.29
CA GLN A 55 -11.55 -9.99 9.41
C GLN A 55 -11.32 -11.21 8.48
N GLN A 56 -10.16 -11.29 7.82
CA GLN A 56 -9.84 -12.37 6.88
C GLN A 56 -8.98 -13.49 7.48
N LYS A 57 -8.48 -13.30 8.71
CA LYS A 57 -7.51 -14.17 9.38
C LYS A 57 -7.97 -14.44 10.81
N GLN A 58 -9.18 -14.97 10.98
CA GLN A 58 -9.73 -15.28 12.29
C GLN A 58 -9.41 -16.72 12.68
N PHE A 59 -8.62 -16.92 13.73
CA PHE A 59 -8.11 -18.24 14.09
C PHE A 59 -7.66 -18.30 15.56
N LEU A 60 -7.46 -19.52 16.06
CA LEU A 60 -6.83 -19.81 17.34
C LEU A 60 -5.52 -20.57 17.08
N LEU A 61 -4.39 -20.01 17.51
CA LEU A 61 -3.06 -20.57 17.27
C LEU A 61 -2.28 -20.71 18.59
N ILE A 62 -1.73 -21.88 18.85
CA ILE A 62 -0.85 -22.14 19.98
C ILE A 62 0.53 -21.60 19.64
N LYS A 63 1.11 -20.84 20.56
CA LYS A 63 2.48 -20.34 20.48
C LYS A 63 3.22 -20.85 21.71
N ASN A 64 3.97 -21.95 21.54
CA ASN A 64 4.72 -22.59 22.63
C ASN A 64 5.86 -21.72 23.18
N ASP A 65 6.40 -20.83 22.34
CA ASP A 65 7.42 -19.87 22.74
C ASP A 65 7.04 -18.47 22.24
N PHE A 66 6.49 -17.66 23.14
CA PHE A 66 6.12 -16.28 22.84
C PHE A 66 6.47 -15.36 24.00
N HIS A 67 7.27 -14.35 23.70
CA HIS A 67 7.67 -13.34 24.67
C HIS A 67 6.94 -12.03 24.45
N ARG A 68 6.26 -11.59 25.51
CA ARG A 68 5.59 -10.29 25.54
C ARG A 68 6.60 -9.15 25.39
N ALA A 69 6.26 -8.17 24.55
CA ALA A 69 7.06 -6.97 24.37
C ALA A 69 6.86 -5.98 25.53
N LYS A 70 7.91 -5.23 25.87
CA LYS A 70 7.89 -4.27 27.00
C LYS A 70 7.01 -3.05 26.78
N LYS A 71 6.80 -2.63 25.52
CA LYS A 71 6.00 -1.46 25.12
C LYS A 71 4.93 -1.87 24.11
N ASN A 72 3.93 -1.02 23.91
CA ASN A 72 2.82 -1.23 22.96
C ASN A 72 2.02 -2.50 23.23
N THR A 73 1.71 -2.76 24.49
CA THR A 73 0.82 -3.86 24.90
C THR A 73 -0.30 -3.32 25.77
N LEU A 74 -1.49 -3.87 25.62
CA LEU A 74 -2.68 -3.54 26.40
C LEU A 74 -3.18 -4.80 27.10
N ASN A 75 -3.37 -4.74 28.41
CA ASN A 75 -3.98 -5.83 29.15
C ASN A 75 -5.49 -5.83 28.98
N PHE A 76 -6.08 -7.02 28.98
CA PHE A 76 -7.52 -7.22 28.92
C PHE A 76 -7.95 -8.18 30.02
N PHE A 77 -9.11 -7.91 30.62
CA PHE A 77 -9.74 -8.78 31.62
C PHE A 77 -8.83 -9.08 32.83
N SER A 78 -7.96 -8.13 33.21
CA SER A 78 -6.95 -8.33 34.24
C SER A 78 -7.55 -8.67 35.60
N GLU A 79 -8.75 -8.17 35.90
CA GLU A 79 -9.48 -8.46 37.13
C GLU A 79 -9.98 -9.91 37.26
N LEU A 80 -9.91 -10.71 36.17
CA LEU A 80 -10.40 -12.10 36.15
C LEU A 80 -9.28 -13.13 36.14
N PHE A 81 -8.03 -12.71 35.94
CA PHE A 81 -6.88 -13.58 35.88
C PHE A 81 -5.92 -13.31 37.07
N PRO A 82 -5.26 -14.33 37.64
CA PRO A 82 -5.19 -15.70 37.14
C PRO A 82 -6.46 -16.53 37.39
N ALA A 83 -6.79 -17.42 36.46
CA ALA A 83 -7.93 -18.33 36.59
C ALA A 83 -7.65 -19.69 35.95
N LYS A 84 -8.24 -20.76 36.52
CA LYS A 84 -8.07 -22.12 36.02
C LYS A 84 -9.09 -22.43 34.93
N LEU A 85 -8.62 -22.85 33.75
CA LEU A 85 -9.48 -23.25 32.64
C LEU A 85 -10.03 -24.66 32.90
N THR A 86 -11.34 -24.77 33.10
CA THR A 86 -11.98 -26.06 33.45
C THR A 86 -12.46 -26.81 32.21
N ASN A 87 -12.89 -26.11 31.17
CA ASN A 87 -13.39 -26.72 29.95
C ASN A 87 -13.30 -25.77 28.75
N ILE A 88 -13.41 -26.32 27.54
CA ILE A 88 -13.55 -25.57 26.29
C ILE A 88 -14.71 -26.18 25.52
N LYS A 89 -15.67 -25.40 25.06
CA LYS A 89 -16.85 -25.87 24.32
C LYS A 89 -16.97 -25.10 23.00
N ILE A 90 -17.62 -25.68 22.01
CA ILE A 90 -18.02 -24.98 20.78
C ILE A 90 -19.53 -25.09 20.66
N ALA A 91 -20.17 -24.00 20.25
CA ALA A 91 -21.62 -23.97 20.07
C ALA A 91 -22.00 -24.82 18.85
N LEU A 92 -23.03 -25.63 18.97
CA LEU A 92 -23.48 -26.54 17.91
C LEU A 92 -23.77 -25.76 16.61
N PHE A 93 -23.13 -26.18 15.52
CA PHE A 93 -23.20 -25.57 14.17
C PHE A 93 -22.84 -24.09 14.08
N GLU A 94 -22.29 -23.52 15.16
CA GLU A 94 -21.93 -22.12 15.26
C GLU A 94 -20.42 -21.95 15.46
N ARG A 95 -19.88 -20.85 14.92
CA ARG A 95 -18.45 -20.55 15.04
C ARG A 95 -18.16 -19.75 16.31
N SER A 96 -18.70 -20.25 17.42
CA SER A 96 -18.62 -19.63 18.74
C SER A 96 -18.00 -20.61 19.72
N ILE A 97 -16.89 -20.23 20.35
CA ILE A 97 -16.11 -21.09 21.25
C ILE A 97 -16.16 -20.50 22.65
N LYS A 98 -16.43 -21.34 23.65
CA LYS A 98 -16.54 -20.96 25.06
C LYS A 98 -15.43 -21.58 25.87
N PHE A 99 -14.67 -20.77 26.59
CA PHE A 99 -13.67 -21.17 27.57
C PHE A 99 -14.29 -21.02 28.96
N CYS A 100 -14.43 -22.13 29.68
CA CYS A 100 -15.09 -22.17 30.98
C CYS A 100 -14.09 -21.96 32.12
N PHE A 101 -14.40 -21.03 33.01
CA PHE A 101 -13.64 -20.78 34.24
C PHE A 101 -14.58 -20.88 35.45
N ASN A 102 -14.00 -20.88 36.65
CA ASN A 102 -14.80 -20.79 37.86
C ASN A 102 -15.38 -19.37 37.99
N GLY A 103 -16.70 -19.24 37.83
CA GLY A 103 -17.44 -17.99 38.03
C GLY A 103 -17.53 -17.06 36.82
N PHE A 104 -16.97 -17.42 35.67
CA PHE A 104 -17.17 -16.72 34.40
C PHE A 104 -16.85 -17.60 33.19
N ASP A 105 -17.37 -17.21 32.03
CA ASP A 105 -17.06 -17.81 30.74
C ASP A 105 -16.42 -16.75 29.82
N LEU A 106 -15.43 -17.17 29.01
CA LEU A 106 -14.88 -16.37 27.92
C LEU A 106 -15.40 -16.92 26.59
N ILE A 107 -16.19 -16.13 25.87
CA ILE A 107 -16.84 -16.52 24.61
C ILE A 107 -16.17 -15.81 23.44
N ILE A 108 -15.67 -16.59 22.49
CA ILE A 108 -15.01 -16.15 21.26
C ILE A 108 -15.98 -16.36 20.10
N ILE A 109 -16.34 -15.29 19.40
CA ILE A 109 -17.20 -15.35 18.21
C ILE A 109 -16.36 -15.13 16.96
N ILE A 110 -16.37 -16.10 16.04
CA ILE A 110 -15.66 -16.07 14.75
C ILE A 110 -16.68 -15.77 13.63
N LYS A 111 -17.06 -14.49 13.49
CA LYS A 111 -18.11 -14.03 12.56
C LYS A 111 -17.66 -12.86 11.67
N GLY A 112 -16.47 -12.94 11.08
CA GLY A 112 -15.97 -11.89 10.17
C GLY A 112 -15.90 -10.54 10.88
N ASN A 113 -16.60 -9.51 10.38
CA ASN A 113 -16.55 -8.16 10.95
C ASN A 113 -17.08 -8.07 12.38
N SER A 114 -18.05 -8.92 12.75
CA SER A 114 -18.64 -8.94 14.09
C SER A 114 -17.92 -9.89 15.04
N GLY A 115 -16.79 -10.48 14.64
CA GLY A 115 -16.00 -11.34 15.51
C GLY A 115 -15.43 -10.58 16.70
N ASN A 116 -15.65 -11.08 17.91
CA ASN A 116 -15.30 -10.45 19.18
C ASN A 116 -15.07 -11.51 20.28
N ILE A 117 -14.54 -11.08 21.42
CA ILE A 117 -14.35 -11.90 22.63
C ILE A 117 -15.13 -11.22 23.75
N PHE A 118 -15.86 -12.01 24.52
CA PHE A 118 -16.74 -11.56 25.58
C PHE A 118 -16.43 -12.29 26.88
N ILE A 119 -16.45 -11.56 27.99
CA ILE A 119 -16.58 -12.14 29.32
C ILE A 119 -18.06 -12.19 29.65
N VAL A 120 -18.54 -13.36 30.03
CA VAL A 120 -19.93 -13.60 30.41
C VAL A 120 -19.97 -14.13 31.84
N LYS A 121 -20.80 -13.51 32.69
CA LYS A 121 -21.12 -13.99 34.03
C LYS A 121 -22.63 -14.09 34.16
N ASN A 122 -23.13 -15.21 34.68
CA ASN A 122 -24.57 -15.45 34.84
C ASN A 122 -25.38 -15.13 33.56
N ASN A 123 -24.89 -15.54 32.39
CA ASN A 123 -25.50 -15.30 31.07
C ASN A 123 -25.62 -13.81 30.66
N VAL A 124 -24.81 -12.93 31.23
CA VAL A 124 -24.74 -11.51 30.87
C VAL A 124 -23.30 -11.14 30.49
N ILE A 125 -23.14 -10.41 29.38
CA ILE A 125 -21.85 -9.83 28.97
C ILE A 125 -21.43 -8.78 30.00
N VAL A 126 -20.26 -8.99 30.61
CA VAL A 126 -19.66 -8.06 31.58
C VAL A 126 -18.60 -7.18 30.92
N SER A 127 -17.86 -7.73 29.95
CA SER A 127 -16.77 -7.03 29.27
C SER A 127 -16.54 -7.61 27.88
N SER A 128 -15.94 -6.83 26.99
CA SER A 128 -15.64 -7.24 25.61
C SER A 128 -14.27 -6.77 25.14
N PHE A 129 -13.67 -7.54 24.23
CA PHE A 129 -12.34 -7.22 23.68
C PHE A 129 -12.39 -6.07 22.67
N LYS A 130 -13.35 -6.10 21.74
CA LYS A 130 -13.64 -4.99 20.82
C LYS A 130 -14.80 -4.17 21.37
N LYS A 131 -14.74 -2.85 21.15
CA LYS A 131 -15.80 -1.91 21.55
C LYS A 131 -17.13 -2.29 20.91
N LEU A 132 -18.18 -2.36 21.72
CA LEU A 132 -19.54 -2.69 21.28
C LEU A 132 -20.29 -1.42 20.85
N LYS A 133 -21.16 -1.59 19.86
CA LYS A 133 -22.19 -0.59 19.53
C LYS A 133 -23.52 -0.99 20.15
N ASP A 134 -23.89 -2.26 20.04
CA ASP A 134 -25.17 -2.81 20.49
C ASP A 134 -24.91 -4.04 21.38
N VAL A 135 -25.01 -3.88 22.70
CA VAL A 135 -24.69 -4.95 23.67
C VAL A 135 -25.81 -5.99 23.76
N ASP A 136 -27.06 -5.54 23.67
CA ASP A 136 -28.25 -6.39 23.84
C ASP A 136 -28.36 -7.46 22.75
N ASP A 137 -28.09 -7.11 21.49
CA ASP A 137 -28.07 -8.06 20.38
C ASP A 137 -27.06 -9.20 20.60
N PHE A 138 -25.89 -8.88 21.15
CA PHE A 138 -24.88 -9.90 21.47
C PHE A 138 -25.27 -10.74 22.67
N ASN A 139 -25.91 -10.16 23.70
CA ASN A 139 -26.44 -10.92 24.83
C ASN A 139 -27.50 -11.94 24.34
N ILE A 140 -28.44 -11.50 23.51
CA ILE A 140 -29.47 -12.38 22.92
C ILE A 140 -28.82 -13.49 22.10
N PHE A 141 -27.87 -13.13 21.22
CA PHE A 141 -27.17 -14.12 20.40
C PHE A 141 -26.41 -15.14 21.25
N ILE A 142 -25.62 -14.70 22.24
CA ILE A 142 -24.84 -15.59 23.10
C ILE A 142 -25.75 -16.54 23.88
N ASN A 143 -26.86 -16.03 24.41
CA ASN A 143 -27.80 -16.85 25.17
C ASN A 143 -28.60 -17.82 24.30
N SER A 144 -28.64 -17.61 22.98
CA SER A 144 -29.23 -18.57 22.03
C SER A 144 -28.27 -19.71 21.63
N LEU A 145 -26.98 -19.63 21.98
CA LEU A 145 -25.98 -20.63 21.60
C LEU A 145 -26.11 -21.91 22.44
N ASN A 146 -26.21 -23.06 21.78
CA ASN A 146 -26.17 -24.37 22.43
C ASN A 146 -24.73 -24.88 22.57
N PHE A 147 -24.18 -24.88 23.80
CA PHE A 147 -22.85 -25.40 24.11
C PHE A 147 -22.85 -26.80 24.72
N ASP A 148 -24.01 -27.43 24.90
CA ASP A 148 -24.15 -28.70 25.64
C ASP A 148 -24.24 -29.93 24.74
N ALA A 149 -24.08 -29.75 23.42
CA ALA A 149 -23.99 -30.85 22.48
C ALA A 149 -22.79 -31.77 22.78
N TYR A 150 -23.06 -33.08 22.86
CA TYR A 150 -22.07 -34.10 23.21
C TYR A 150 -21.26 -34.59 22.01
N SER A 151 -21.87 -34.67 20.82
CA SER A 151 -21.22 -35.14 19.59
C SER A 151 -21.84 -34.49 18.36
N VAL A 152 -21.01 -34.00 17.44
CA VAL A 152 -21.46 -33.47 16.15
C VAL A 152 -22.16 -34.52 15.29
N HIS A 153 -21.75 -35.79 15.41
CA HIS A 153 -22.33 -36.88 14.61
C HIS A 153 -23.80 -37.11 14.95
N ASN A 154 -24.16 -37.05 16.24
CA ASN A 154 -25.53 -37.36 16.68
C ASN A 154 -26.51 -36.23 16.40
N GLU A 155 -25.99 -35.02 16.24
CA GLU A 155 -26.77 -33.80 16.03
C GLU A 155 -26.89 -33.43 14.54
N PHE A 156 -26.21 -34.17 13.65
CA PHE A 156 -26.30 -33.93 12.21
C PHE A 156 -27.67 -34.44 11.70
N PRO A 157 -28.52 -33.59 11.10
CA PRO A 157 -29.85 -34.00 10.72
C PRO A 157 -29.82 -35.08 9.62
N LEU A 158 -30.53 -36.18 9.88
CA LEU A 158 -30.86 -37.26 8.94
C LEU A 158 -31.84 -36.72 7.89
N VAL A 159 -31.33 -36.04 6.87
CA VAL A 159 -32.13 -35.54 5.75
C VAL A 159 -31.53 -36.09 4.47
N SER A 160 -32.37 -36.70 3.62
CA SER A 160 -32.00 -36.99 2.24
C SER A 160 -31.87 -35.65 1.52
N VAL A 161 -30.63 -35.24 1.26
CA VAL A 161 -30.35 -33.92 0.69
C VAL A 161 -30.13 -34.05 -0.81
N GLU A 162 -30.93 -33.37 -1.62
CA GLU A 162 -30.61 -33.22 -3.05
C GLU A 162 -29.34 -32.35 -3.24
N GLU A 163 -28.57 -32.61 -4.30
CA GLU A 163 -27.32 -31.89 -4.65
C GLU A 163 -27.40 -30.36 -4.45
N LYS A 164 -28.47 -29.74 -4.95
CA LYS A 164 -28.65 -28.27 -4.91
C LYS A 164 -29.02 -27.72 -3.52
N ALA A 165 -29.25 -28.60 -2.55
CA ALA A 165 -29.79 -28.25 -1.24
C ALA A 165 -28.78 -28.39 -0.08
N ILE A 166 -27.56 -28.90 -0.32
CA ILE A 166 -26.53 -29.13 0.71
C ILE A 166 -26.22 -27.85 1.48
N LYS A 167 -25.88 -26.75 0.79
CA LYS A 167 -25.63 -25.46 1.44
C LYS A 167 -26.83 -24.86 2.14
N LYS A 168 -28.04 -25.14 1.65
CA LYS A 168 -29.27 -24.64 2.24
C LYS A 168 -29.55 -25.32 3.58
N HIS A 169 -29.30 -26.62 3.66
CA HIS A 169 -29.47 -27.41 4.88
C HIS A 169 -28.28 -27.26 5.84
N PHE A 170 -27.07 -27.07 5.30
CA PHE A 170 -25.82 -27.03 6.06
C PHE A 170 -24.99 -25.77 5.74
N PRO A 171 -25.48 -24.57 6.11
CA PRO A 171 -24.80 -23.31 5.80
C PRO A 171 -23.44 -23.15 6.48
N PHE A 172 -23.15 -23.98 7.48
CA PHE A 172 -21.88 -23.99 8.22
C PHE A 172 -20.76 -24.76 7.50
N LEU A 173 -21.06 -25.53 6.46
CA LEU A 173 -20.08 -26.26 5.65
C LEU A 173 -19.41 -25.34 4.64
N SER A 174 -18.13 -25.59 4.33
CA SER A 174 -17.46 -24.83 3.27
C SER A 174 -17.71 -25.36 1.88
N ASN A 175 -17.45 -24.49 0.89
CA ASN A 175 -17.37 -24.83 -0.52
C ASN A 175 -16.40 -25.99 -0.83
N ILE A 176 -15.38 -26.24 0.00
CA ILE A 176 -14.48 -27.39 -0.23
C ILE A 176 -15.16 -28.67 0.22
N PHE A 177 -15.80 -28.65 1.39
CA PHE A 177 -16.57 -29.79 1.88
C PHE A 177 -17.69 -30.15 0.89
N GLU A 178 -18.46 -29.15 0.43
CA GLU A 178 -19.51 -29.34 -0.57
C GLU A 178 -18.96 -29.97 -1.85
N LYS A 179 -17.85 -29.45 -2.40
CA LYS A 179 -17.22 -30.03 -3.59
C LYS A 179 -16.75 -31.46 -3.37
N GLU A 180 -16.20 -31.75 -2.20
CA GLU A 180 -15.75 -33.09 -1.85
C GLU A 180 -16.92 -34.07 -1.76
N VAL A 181 -18.04 -33.65 -1.17
CA VAL A 181 -19.29 -34.43 -1.17
C VAL A 181 -19.70 -34.75 -2.60
N LEU A 182 -19.76 -33.76 -3.49
CA LEU A 182 -20.13 -33.95 -4.90
C LEU A 182 -19.16 -34.84 -5.68
N LEU A 183 -17.85 -34.77 -5.38
CA LEU A 183 -16.84 -35.61 -6.01
C LEU A 183 -16.95 -37.09 -5.61
N ARG A 184 -17.45 -37.37 -4.40
CA ARG A 184 -17.60 -38.74 -3.88
C ARG A 184 -18.99 -39.33 -4.08
N SER A 185 -19.99 -38.49 -4.29
CA SER A 185 -21.37 -38.92 -4.49
C SER A 185 -21.61 -39.24 -5.97
N ASN A 186 -22.19 -40.39 -6.26
CA ASN A 186 -22.74 -40.76 -7.56
C ASN A 186 -24.20 -40.29 -7.69
N ALA A 187 -24.75 -40.28 -8.90
CA ALA A 187 -26.10 -39.80 -9.21
C ALA A 187 -27.27 -40.53 -8.50
N LYS A 188 -26.99 -41.55 -7.68
CA LYS A 188 -27.97 -42.34 -6.91
C LYS A 188 -27.65 -42.43 -5.40
N ASP A 189 -26.60 -41.75 -4.92
CA ASP A 189 -26.07 -41.99 -3.57
C ASP A 189 -26.85 -41.22 -2.49
N ASP A 190 -26.89 -41.82 -1.29
CA ASP A 190 -27.31 -41.13 -0.08
C ASP A 190 -26.16 -40.21 0.38
N TYR A 191 -26.31 -38.91 0.12
CA TYR A 191 -25.38 -37.86 0.55
C TYR A 191 -25.08 -37.90 2.04
N TYR A 192 -25.99 -38.44 2.85
CA TYR A 192 -25.83 -38.56 4.30
C TYR A 192 -24.58 -39.39 4.67
N GLU A 193 -24.41 -40.59 4.09
CA GLU A 193 -23.27 -41.46 4.41
C GLU A 193 -21.93 -40.81 4.03
N VAL A 194 -21.90 -40.16 2.86
CA VAL A 194 -20.71 -39.42 2.39
C VAL A 194 -20.39 -38.28 3.35
N ILE A 195 -21.37 -37.49 3.76
CA ILE A 195 -21.18 -36.38 4.71
C ILE A 195 -20.63 -36.89 6.04
N HIS A 196 -21.19 -37.96 6.60
CA HIS A 196 -20.72 -38.54 7.87
C HIS A 196 -19.26 -39.02 7.76
N THR A 197 -18.93 -39.71 6.67
CA THR A 197 -17.56 -40.15 6.39
C THR A 197 -16.60 -38.95 6.32
N LEU A 198 -16.98 -37.87 5.63
CA LEU A 198 -16.14 -36.68 5.52
C LEU A 198 -15.97 -35.93 6.86
N ILE A 199 -16.98 -35.94 7.73
CA ILE A 199 -16.86 -35.40 9.09
C ILE A 199 -15.84 -36.20 9.89
N ASP A 200 -15.90 -37.54 9.82
CA ASP A 200 -14.94 -38.43 10.47
C ASP A 200 -13.52 -38.19 9.94
N GLU A 201 -13.35 -38.06 8.62
CA GLU A 201 -12.04 -37.75 8.03
C GLU A 201 -11.50 -36.39 8.48
N ILE A 202 -12.35 -35.37 8.61
CA ILE A 202 -11.93 -34.07 9.16
C ILE A 202 -11.45 -34.23 10.60
N TYR A 203 -12.05 -35.12 11.38
CA TYR A 203 -11.70 -35.31 12.77
C TYR A 203 -10.46 -36.19 12.98
N GLN A 204 -10.35 -37.29 12.23
CA GLN A 204 -9.40 -38.37 12.49
C GLN A 204 -8.17 -38.34 11.57
N ASN A 205 -8.32 -37.91 10.31
CA ASN A 205 -7.20 -37.97 9.36
C ASN A 205 -6.22 -36.81 9.53
N ARG A 206 -5.01 -37.00 9.01
CA ARG A 206 -4.01 -35.93 8.88
C ARG A 206 -4.56 -34.80 8.02
N ILE A 207 -4.25 -33.57 8.38
CA ILE A 207 -4.60 -32.39 7.59
C ILE A 207 -3.45 -32.08 6.65
N GLY A 208 -3.78 -31.96 5.37
CA GLY A 208 -2.88 -31.49 4.34
C GLY A 208 -3.06 -30.00 4.06
N VAL A 209 -1.94 -29.31 3.86
CA VAL A 209 -1.88 -27.96 3.32
C VAL A 209 -1.31 -28.03 1.91
N PHE A 210 -2.14 -27.69 0.93
CA PHE A 210 -1.85 -27.90 -0.49
C PHE A 210 -1.75 -26.57 -1.24
N TYR A 211 -0.77 -26.42 -2.12
CA TYR A 211 -0.66 -25.24 -2.98
C TYR A 211 -0.94 -25.53 -4.46
N PHE A 212 -2.02 -24.95 -4.97
CA PHE A 212 -2.40 -25.00 -6.38
C PHE A 212 -1.72 -23.88 -7.15
N LYS A 213 -0.62 -24.19 -7.83
CA LYS A 213 0.17 -23.23 -8.63
C LYS A 213 -0.67 -22.56 -9.73
N THR A 214 -1.51 -23.33 -10.43
CA THR A 214 -2.36 -22.85 -11.52
C THR A 214 -3.39 -21.82 -11.05
N LEU A 215 -3.95 -22.00 -9.86
CA LEU A 215 -4.97 -21.13 -9.28
C LEU A 215 -4.42 -20.12 -8.27
N ASN A 216 -3.10 -20.14 -8.00
CA ASN A 216 -2.45 -19.42 -6.90
C ASN A 216 -3.21 -19.53 -5.57
N LYS A 217 -3.68 -20.73 -5.24
CA LYS A 217 -4.60 -20.95 -4.11
C LYS A 217 -4.04 -21.98 -3.15
N THR A 218 -4.11 -21.67 -1.87
CA THR A 218 -3.80 -22.62 -0.79
C THR A 218 -5.07 -23.31 -0.32
N ILE A 219 -5.02 -24.64 -0.22
CA ILE A 219 -6.06 -25.51 0.32
C ILE A 219 -5.57 -26.14 1.65
N PHE A 220 -6.53 -26.49 2.50
CA PHE A 220 -6.44 -26.95 3.88
C PHE A 220 -7.61 -27.91 4.04
N CYS A 221 -7.32 -29.20 3.99
CA CYS A 221 -8.32 -30.25 4.09
C CYS A 221 -7.64 -31.57 4.51
N PRO A 222 -8.40 -32.59 4.93
CA PRO A 222 -7.84 -33.93 5.12
C PRO A 222 -7.10 -34.41 3.87
N ILE A 223 -6.01 -35.16 4.07
CA ILE A 223 -5.25 -35.75 2.97
C ILE A 223 -6.05 -36.79 2.16
N SER A 224 -7.09 -37.34 2.77
CA SER A 224 -8.01 -38.30 2.14
C SER A 224 -8.91 -37.67 1.09
N PHE A 225 -9.10 -36.34 1.12
CA PHE A 225 -10.01 -35.65 0.21
C PHE A 225 -9.54 -35.78 -1.25
N LEU A 226 -10.45 -36.19 -2.14
CA LEU A 226 -10.21 -36.36 -3.58
C LEU A 226 -9.79 -35.05 -4.23
N ILE A 227 -10.32 -33.91 -3.76
CA ILE A 227 -9.92 -32.57 -4.24
C ILE A 227 -8.43 -32.29 -4.05
N ALA A 228 -7.76 -33.03 -3.15
CA ALA A 228 -6.34 -32.90 -2.86
C ALA A 228 -5.46 -33.94 -3.59
N LYS A 229 -6.03 -34.87 -4.36
CA LYS A 229 -5.28 -35.93 -5.07
C LYS A 229 -4.77 -35.53 -6.45
N ASP A 230 -5.11 -34.34 -6.96
CA ASP A 230 -4.66 -33.89 -8.27
C ASP A 230 -3.14 -33.57 -8.26
N SER A 231 -2.38 -34.16 -9.17
CA SER A 231 -0.99 -34.60 -9.01
C SER A 231 0.10 -33.53 -9.19
N GLN A 232 -0.16 -32.26 -8.86
CA GLN A 232 0.84 -31.18 -8.97
C GLN A 232 0.98 -30.31 -7.71
N LEU A 233 0.57 -30.85 -6.56
CA LEU A 233 0.52 -30.12 -5.30
C LEU A 233 1.83 -30.27 -4.52
N LEU A 234 2.38 -29.14 -4.06
CA LEU A 234 3.23 -29.17 -2.87
C LEU A 234 2.28 -29.40 -1.68
N SER A 235 2.46 -30.52 -0.99
CA SER A 235 1.71 -30.89 0.21
C SER A 235 2.60 -30.82 1.45
N PHE A 236 2.03 -30.29 2.53
CA PHE A 236 2.56 -30.45 3.88
C PHE A 236 1.49 -31.15 4.70
N GLU A 237 1.86 -32.20 5.43
CA GLU A 237 0.93 -33.05 6.17
C GLU A 237 1.18 -32.94 7.67
N PHE A 238 0.10 -32.82 8.44
CA PHE A 238 0.17 -32.60 9.87
C PHE A 238 -0.87 -33.45 10.60
N ASP A 239 -0.50 -33.90 11.80
CA ASP A 239 -1.38 -34.73 12.63
C ASP A 239 -2.41 -33.90 13.40
N ASN A 240 -2.09 -32.63 13.66
CA ASN A 240 -2.95 -31.72 14.41
C ASN A 240 -3.33 -30.48 13.59
N TYR A 241 -4.48 -29.90 13.92
CA TYR A 241 -5.03 -28.71 13.30
C TYR A 241 -4.12 -27.49 13.46
N ASN A 242 -3.48 -27.32 14.63
CA ASN A 242 -2.75 -26.09 14.92
C ASN A 242 -1.49 -25.93 14.06
N ASP A 243 -0.74 -27.01 13.87
CA ASP A 243 0.46 -27.05 13.03
C ASP A 243 0.09 -26.88 11.56
N ALA A 244 -0.96 -27.57 11.09
CA ALA A 244 -1.49 -27.36 9.75
C ALA A 244 -1.92 -25.90 9.52
N LEU A 245 -2.59 -25.30 10.50
CA LEU A 245 -3.06 -23.93 10.42
C LEU A 245 -1.87 -22.97 10.34
N LYS A 246 -0.82 -23.20 11.14
CA LYS A 246 0.42 -22.42 11.12
C LYS A 246 1.02 -22.41 9.71
N GLU A 247 1.19 -23.58 9.10
CA GLU A 247 1.75 -23.70 7.75
C GLU A 247 0.84 -23.06 6.70
N TYR A 248 -0.47 -23.28 6.79
CA TYR A 248 -1.44 -22.63 5.91
C TYR A 248 -1.35 -21.10 5.97
N LEU A 249 -1.22 -20.51 7.17
CA LEU A 249 -1.08 -19.07 7.33
C LEU A 249 0.22 -18.56 6.69
N ILE A 250 1.34 -19.27 6.86
CA ILE A 250 2.64 -18.93 6.25
C ILE A 250 2.54 -18.95 4.71
N LEU A 251 2.04 -20.05 4.14
CA LEU A 251 1.92 -20.21 2.69
C LEU A 251 0.92 -19.22 2.08
N SER A 252 -0.23 -19.03 2.72
CA SER A 252 -1.24 -18.08 2.24
C SER A 252 -0.71 -16.64 2.25
N GLU A 253 0.10 -16.25 3.24
CA GLU A 253 0.77 -14.95 3.26
C GLU A 253 1.83 -14.81 2.17
N LYS A 254 2.67 -15.83 1.97
CA LYS A 254 3.67 -15.83 0.88
C LYS A 254 2.98 -15.67 -0.47
N ASN A 255 1.87 -16.37 -0.69
CA ASN A 255 1.07 -16.31 -1.92
C ASN A 255 0.39 -14.96 -2.11
N GLN A 256 -0.22 -14.39 -1.07
CA GLN A 256 -0.82 -13.05 -1.15
C GLN A 256 0.24 -11.98 -1.48
N LYS A 257 1.42 -12.06 -0.86
CA LYS A 257 2.54 -11.15 -1.16
C LYS A 257 3.02 -11.32 -2.61
N TYR A 258 3.16 -12.56 -3.07
CA TYR A 258 3.51 -12.88 -4.46
C TYR A 258 2.53 -12.29 -5.46
N ILE A 259 1.22 -12.54 -5.30
CA ILE A 259 0.17 -12.01 -6.19
C ILE A 259 0.19 -10.47 -6.20
N SER A 260 0.34 -9.85 -5.03
CA SER A 260 0.43 -8.39 -4.91
C SER A 260 1.65 -7.83 -5.64
N MET A 261 2.82 -8.46 -5.47
CA MET A 261 4.07 -8.08 -6.12
C MET A 261 4.00 -8.26 -7.64
N LYS A 262 3.52 -9.40 -8.14
CA LYS A 262 3.35 -9.64 -9.58
C LYS A 262 2.47 -8.57 -10.21
N LYS A 263 1.31 -8.27 -9.59
CA LYS A 263 0.44 -7.17 -10.04
C LYS A 263 1.14 -5.80 -10.03
N GLN A 264 2.02 -5.55 -9.06
CA GLN A 264 2.82 -4.31 -9.00
C GLN A 264 3.82 -4.22 -10.15
N ILE A 265 4.55 -5.31 -10.41
CA ILE A 265 5.49 -5.44 -11.52
C ILE A 265 4.75 -5.22 -12.84
N ASP A 266 3.67 -5.95 -13.10
CA ASP A 266 2.87 -5.82 -14.33
C ASP A 266 2.39 -4.39 -14.55
N SER A 267 1.87 -3.76 -13.49
CA SER A 267 1.39 -2.38 -13.58
C SER A 267 2.51 -1.38 -13.85
N TYR A 268 3.72 -1.62 -13.34
CA TYR A 268 4.88 -0.77 -13.57
C TYR A 268 5.38 -0.94 -15.01
N LEU A 269 5.58 -2.19 -15.46
CA LEU A 269 6.03 -2.48 -16.81
C LEU A 269 5.07 -1.95 -17.87
N ASN A 270 3.76 -2.13 -17.68
CA ASN A 270 2.75 -1.59 -18.59
C ASN A 270 2.88 -0.07 -18.74
N LYS A 271 3.05 0.67 -17.63
CA LYS A 271 3.19 2.13 -17.66
C LYS A 271 4.48 2.57 -18.35
N GLU A 272 5.59 1.91 -18.05
CA GLU A 272 6.89 2.24 -18.67
C GLU A 272 6.91 1.92 -20.16
N ILE A 273 6.38 0.77 -20.56
CA ILE A 273 6.24 0.37 -21.98
C ILE A 273 5.34 1.36 -22.72
N GLU A 274 4.20 1.75 -22.16
CA GLU A 274 3.29 2.73 -22.77
C GLU A 274 3.93 4.14 -22.88
N TYR A 275 4.67 4.57 -21.86
CA TYR A 275 5.40 5.84 -21.90
C TYR A 275 6.50 5.82 -22.98
N LEU A 276 7.28 4.75 -23.03
CA LEU A 276 8.35 4.58 -24.01
C LEU A 276 7.78 4.49 -25.44
N SER A 277 6.70 3.75 -25.67
CA SER A 277 6.08 3.65 -27.01
C SER A 277 5.57 5.01 -27.50
N LYS A 278 4.86 5.77 -26.65
CA LYS A 278 4.40 7.14 -26.98
C LYS A 278 5.57 8.08 -27.27
N THR A 279 6.66 7.95 -26.53
CA THR A 279 7.84 8.79 -26.70
C THR A 279 8.62 8.43 -27.96
N LEU A 280 8.78 7.14 -28.25
CA LEU A 280 9.39 6.62 -29.48
C LEU A 280 8.61 7.06 -30.71
N ASN A 281 7.27 7.02 -30.68
CA ASN A 281 6.44 7.50 -31.79
C ASN A 281 6.66 8.99 -32.08
N LYS A 282 6.72 9.84 -31.04
CA LYS A 282 7.02 11.28 -31.20
C LYS A 282 8.42 11.53 -31.74
N LEU A 283 9.42 10.80 -31.24
CA LEU A 283 10.80 10.90 -31.72
C LEU A 283 10.92 10.41 -33.16
N LYS A 284 10.23 9.33 -33.52
CA LYS A 284 10.19 8.79 -34.88
C LYS A 284 9.58 9.78 -35.85
N GLN A 285 8.41 10.37 -35.53
CA GLN A 285 7.82 11.45 -36.33
C GLN A 285 8.79 12.62 -36.54
N ARG A 286 9.56 12.99 -35.50
CA ARG A 286 10.57 14.04 -35.59
C ARG A 286 11.76 13.67 -36.49
N ILE A 287 12.19 12.41 -36.46
CA ILE A 287 13.28 11.86 -37.26
C ILE A 287 12.86 11.75 -38.73
N ASP A 288 11.66 11.22 -38.98
CA ASP A 288 11.07 11.05 -40.31
C ASP A 288 10.85 12.41 -41.00
N ALA A 289 10.52 13.46 -40.22
CA ALA A 289 10.44 14.83 -40.72
C ALA A 289 11.80 15.45 -41.13
N GLY A 290 12.93 14.78 -40.84
CA GLY A 290 14.26 15.21 -41.23
C GLY A 290 14.80 16.43 -40.46
N SER A 291 16.05 16.80 -40.76
CA SER A 291 16.70 17.99 -40.18
C SER A 291 16.46 19.21 -41.06
N LYS A 292 16.02 20.32 -40.45
CA LYS A 292 15.88 21.61 -41.16
C LYS A 292 17.17 22.42 -41.17
N SER A 293 18.29 21.82 -40.72
CA SER A 293 19.59 22.49 -40.67
C SER A 293 20.02 23.04 -42.02
N ASN A 294 19.83 22.29 -43.11
CA ASN A 294 20.22 22.72 -44.45
C ASN A 294 19.33 23.87 -44.94
N GLU A 295 18.03 23.82 -44.65
CA GLU A 295 17.09 24.91 -44.98
C GLU A 295 17.49 26.22 -44.27
N TYR A 296 17.78 26.16 -42.97
CA TYR A 296 18.23 27.34 -42.21
C TYR A 296 19.58 27.86 -42.68
N TYR A 297 20.49 26.97 -43.09
CA TYR A 297 21.78 27.37 -43.66
C TYR A 297 21.61 28.05 -45.03
N LYS A 298 20.73 27.53 -45.91
CA LYS A 298 20.39 28.16 -47.21
C LYS A 298 19.81 29.56 -46.99
N ILE A 299 18.88 29.71 -46.04
CA ILE A 299 18.30 31.02 -45.67
C ILE A 299 19.39 31.98 -45.15
N GLY A 300 20.29 31.51 -44.29
CA GLY A 300 21.41 32.32 -43.80
C GLY A 300 22.31 32.84 -44.92
N ASN A 301 22.60 32.00 -45.93
CA ASN A 301 23.37 32.40 -47.11
C ASN A 301 22.61 33.40 -47.99
N LEU A 302 21.31 33.20 -48.23
CA LEU A 302 20.47 34.12 -49.01
C LEU A 302 20.37 35.51 -48.37
N LEU A 303 20.21 35.57 -47.04
CA LEU A 303 20.22 36.85 -46.32
C LEU A 303 21.59 37.51 -46.38
N LYS A 304 22.67 36.73 -46.33
CA LYS A 304 24.04 37.23 -46.40
C LYS A 304 24.39 37.75 -47.80
N SER A 305 23.93 37.10 -48.87
CA SER A 305 24.16 37.56 -50.25
C SER A 305 23.34 38.81 -50.60
N ASN A 306 22.16 38.98 -49.98
CA ASN A 306 21.28 40.13 -50.18
C ASN A 306 21.38 41.17 -49.05
N TYR A 307 22.56 41.32 -48.45
CA TYR A 307 22.74 42.13 -47.24
C TYR A 307 22.39 43.61 -47.43
N SER A 308 22.64 44.17 -48.62
CA SER A 308 22.31 45.56 -48.98
C SER A 308 20.81 45.86 -48.92
N SER A 309 19.96 44.85 -49.10
CA SER A 309 18.50 44.97 -49.08
C SER A 309 17.93 44.87 -47.65
N LEU A 310 18.74 44.50 -46.65
CA LEU A 310 18.32 44.35 -45.26
C LEU A 310 18.38 45.69 -44.51
N LYS A 311 17.22 46.17 -44.06
CA LYS A 311 17.09 47.36 -43.21
C LYS A 311 16.74 46.97 -41.76
N ASN A 312 17.14 47.82 -40.81
CA ASN A 312 16.76 47.66 -39.40
C ASN A 312 15.24 47.73 -39.24
N GLY A 313 14.68 46.92 -38.33
CA GLY A 313 13.25 46.94 -37.99
C GLY A 313 12.34 46.11 -38.90
N LEU A 314 12.87 45.43 -39.92
CA LEU A 314 12.09 44.53 -40.78
C LEU A 314 11.67 43.26 -40.05
N THR A 315 10.42 42.82 -40.28
CA THR A 315 9.85 41.59 -39.71
C THR A 315 9.75 40.45 -40.73
N LYS A 316 9.82 40.77 -42.03
CA LYS A 316 9.82 39.80 -43.14
C LYS A 316 10.57 40.42 -44.32
N ILE A 317 11.25 39.59 -45.12
CA ILE A 317 11.81 39.95 -46.42
C ILE A 317 11.48 38.85 -47.43
N GLU A 318 11.25 39.24 -48.68
CA GLU A 318 11.03 38.32 -49.79
C GLU A 318 12.28 38.34 -50.66
N LEU A 319 12.94 37.18 -50.77
CA LEU A 319 14.17 37.01 -51.54
C LEU A 319 13.97 35.91 -52.57
N GLU A 320 14.58 36.08 -53.74
CA GLU A 320 14.53 35.10 -54.82
C GLU A 320 15.63 34.04 -54.63
N ASP A 321 15.24 32.78 -54.82
CA ASP A 321 16.09 31.60 -54.73
C ASP A 321 15.71 30.65 -55.88
N GLU A 322 16.56 30.59 -56.92
CA GLU A 322 16.39 29.68 -58.08
C GLU A 322 14.95 29.74 -58.67
N ASP A 323 14.52 30.96 -59.05
CA ASP A 323 13.20 31.27 -59.63
C ASP A 323 11.98 31.09 -58.69
N LYS A 324 12.22 30.99 -57.37
CA LYS A 324 11.17 31.00 -56.34
C LYS A 324 11.37 32.12 -55.33
N ILE A 325 10.29 32.85 -55.05
CA ILE A 325 10.27 33.88 -54.01
C ILE A 325 10.05 33.23 -52.64
N LEU A 326 11.05 33.34 -51.75
CA LEU A 326 11.01 32.87 -50.37
C LEU A 326 10.72 34.04 -49.41
N GLY A 327 9.61 33.93 -48.67
CA GLY A 327 9.29 34.85 -47.57
C GLY A 327 10.01 34.46 -46.28
N ILE A 328 11.09 35.16 -45.95
CA ILE A 328 11.94 34.91 -44.78
C ILE A 328 11.51 35.82 -43.62
N LYS A 329 11.31 35.24 -42.42
CA LYS A 329 10.92 35.98 -41.21
C LYS A 329 12.14 36.55 -40.49
N LEU A 330 12.11 37.83 -40.17
CA LEU A 330 13.19 38.52 -39.46
C LEU A 330 12.70 38.97 -38.08
N LYS A 331 13.64 39.18 -37.17
CA LYS A 331 13.38 39.84 -35.88
C LYS A 331 13.67 41.32 -36.03
N SER A 332 12.66 42.15 -35.83
CA SER A 332 12.77 43.60 -35.96
C SER A 332 13.69 44.21 -34.89
N GLU A 333 13.80 43.55 -33.73
CA GLU A 333 14.72 43.93 -32.66
C GLU A 333 16.21 43.64 -32.97
N TYR A 334 16.51 42.88 -34.03
CA TYR A 334 17.88 42.50 -34.41
C TYR A 334 18.37 43.31 -35.61
N SER A 335 19.65 43.63 -35.62
CA SER A 335 20.32 44.17 -36.81
C SER A 335 20.36 43.14 -37.96
N PRO A 336 20.58 43.58 -39.22
CA PRO A 336 20.77 42.70 -40.37
C PRO A 336 21.80 41.58 -40.13
N SER A 337 22.95 41.91 -39.54
CA SER A 337 23.99 40.92 -39.19
C SER A 337 23.52 39.92 -38.15
N GLU A 338 22.81 40.38 -37.11
CA GLU A 338 22.27 39.51 -36.06
C GLU A 338 21.16 38.59 -36.59
N ASN A 339 20.34 39.06 -37.54
CA ASN A 339 19.36 38.22 -38.22
C ASN A 339 19.99 37.12 -39.08
N VAL A 340 21.06 37.44 -39.81
CA VAL A 340 21.86 36.45 -40.57
C VAL A 340 22.47 35.41 -39.61
N ASN A 341 23.15 35.88 -38.57
CA ASN A 341 23.78 35.01 -37.56
C ASN A 341 22.76 34.16 -36.80
N MET A 342 21.56 34.68 -36.54
CA MET A 342 20.45 33.91 -35.94
C MET A 342 20.11 32.67 -36.78
N TYR A 343 20.07 32.79 -38.11
CA TYR A 343 19.78 31.64 -38.98
C TYR A 343 20.92 30.61 -39.01
N PHE A 344 22.18 31.05 -38.97
CA PHE A 344 23.32 30.14 -38.83
C PHE A 344 23.35 29.42 -37.48
N GLU A 345 23.11 30.13 -36.38
CA GLU A 345 22.99 29.51 -35.04
C GLU A 345 21.79 28.56 -34.97
N LYS A 346 20.64 28.92 -35.56
CA LYS A 346 19.49 28.02 -35.70
C LYS A 346 19.85 26.74 -36.47
N ALA A 347 20.60 26.83 -37.57
CA ALA A 347 21.03 25.67 -38.33
C ALA A 347 21.93 24.75 -37.48
N LYS A 348 22.90 25.32 -36.76
CA LYS A 348 23.82 24.59 -35.88
C LYS A 348 23.09 23.92 -34.71
N ASP A 349 22.19 24.63 -34.05
CA ASP A 349 21.37 24.11 -32.95
C ASP A 349 20.42 23.01 -33.42
N GLU A 350 19.81 23.19 -34.59
CA GLU A 350 18.94 22.20 -35.24
C GLU A 350 19.71 20.91 -35.53
N LYS A 351 20.91 21.00 -36.12
CA LYS A 351 21.79 19.83 -36.37
C LYS A 351 22.13 19.10 -35.06
N LYS A 352 22.46 19.83 -34.00
CA LYS A 352 22.76 19.27 -32.68
C LYS A 352 21.54 18.61 -32.04
N ASN A 353 20.37 19.25 -32.09
CA ASN A 353 19.13 18.73 -31.52
C ASN A 353 18.61 17.50 -32.28
N PHE A 354 18.75 17.48 -33.61
CA PHE A 354 18.42 16.32 -34.43
C PHE A 354 19.32 15.11 -34.10
N SER A 355 20.64 15.31 -34.02
CA SER A 355 21.58 14.26 -33.60
C SER A 355 21.28 13.72 -32.20
N LYS A 356 20.94 14.58 -31.24
CA LYS A 356 20.47 14.15 -29.92
C LYS A 356 19.17 13.34 -29.98
N SER A 357 18.25 13.72 -30.86
CA SER A 357 16.97 13.00 -31.05
C SER A 357 17.21 11.58 -31.56
N LEU A 358 18.15 11.39 -32.50
CA LEU A 358 18.58 10.06 -32.96
C LEU A 358 19.20 9.22 -31.83
N GLY A 359 20.10 9.81 -31.03
CA GLY A 359 20.71 9.12 -29.89
C GLY A 359 19.70 8.72 -28.81
N LEU A 360 18.76 9.62 -28.49
CA LEU A 360 17.66 9.33 -27.56
C LEU A 360 16.73 8.24 -28.10
N TYR A 361 16.42 8.26 -29.39
CA TYR A 361 15.59 7.24 -30.02
C TYR A 361 16.21 5.85 -29.89
N SER A 362 17.50 5.69 -30.24
CA SER A 362 18.21 4.42 -30.10
C SER A 362 18.25 3.94 -28.63
N SER A 363 18.56 4.85 -27.70
CA SER A 363 18.58 4.52 -26.27
C SER A 363 17.21 4.08 -25.73
N PHE A 364 16.14 4.78 -26.10
CA PHE A 364 14.78 4.43 -25.70
C PHE A 364 14.26 3.17 -26.39
N GLN A 365 14.70 2.90 -27.62
CA GLN A 365 14.35 1.68 -28.32
C GLN A 365 14.97 0.46 -27.62
N ASN A 366 16.25 0.52 -27.25
CA ASN A 366 16.90 -0.54 -26.48
C ASN A 366 16.19 -0.77 -25.14
N LYS A 367 15.88 0.33 -24.42
CA LYS A 367 15.14 0.24 -23.16
C LYS A 367 13.75 -0.37 -23.37
N TYR A 368 13.04 0.00 -24.42
CA TYR A 368 11.73 -0.55 -24.74
C TYR A 368 11.80 -2.07 -24.98
N SER A 369 12.75 -2.54 -25.79
CA SER A 369 12.97 -3.98 -26.03
C SER A 369 13.26 -4.73 -24.74
N SER A 370 14.18 -4.23 -23.90
CA SER A 370 14.49 -4.86 -22.61
C SER A 370 13.28 -4.94 -21.68
N PHE A 371 12.41 -3.92 -21.67
CA PHE A 371 11.19 -3.95 -20.87
C PHE A 371 10.14 -4.92 -21.43
N GLN A 372 10.07 -5.10 -22.75
CA GLN A 372 9.22 -6.12 -23.37
C GLN A 372 9.69 -7.53 -23.04
N GLU A 373 10.98 -7.81 -23.16
CA GLU A 373 11.58 -9.10 -22.78
C GLU A 373 11.32 -9.42 -21.31
N LEU A 374 11.53 -8.44 -20.43
CA LEU A 374 11.27 -8.60 -19.00
C LEU A 374 9.77 -8.79 -18.71
N LYS A 375 8.88 -8.18 -19.49
CA LYS A 375 7.45 -8.43 -19.34
C LYS A 375 7.08 -9.87 -19.71
N SER A 376 7.64 -10.40 -20.80
CA SER A 376 7.44 -11.80 -21.19
C SER A 376 7.98 -12.77 -20.15
N SER A 377 9.08 -12.44 -19.46
CA SER A 377 9.61 -13.28 -18.38
C SER A 377 8.79 -13.17 -17.09
N VAL A 378 8.07 -12.08 -16.85
CA VAL A 378 7.17 -11.96 -15.68
C VAL A 378 5.97 -12.90 -15.78
N ASP A 379 5.51 -13.19 -16.99
CA ASP A 379 4.42 -14.13 -17.21
C ASP A 379 4.82 -15.55 -16.78
N SER A 380 6.08 -15.95 -16.96
CA SER A 380 6.61 -17.27 -16.59
C SER A 380 7.00 -17.42 -15.11
N ILE A 381 6.96 -16.34 -14.33
CA ILE A 381 7.24 -16.42 -12.90
C ILE A 381 6.11 -17.16 -12.18
N SER A 382 6.51 -18.09 -11.29
CA SER A 382 5.61 -18.87 -10.45
C SER A 382 5.90 -18.78 -8.96
N THR A 383 7.00 -18.12 -8.54
CA THR A 383 7.40 -18.06 -7.14
C THR A 383 7.53 -16.63 -6.60
N PHE A 384 7.37 -16.50 -5.28
CA PHE A 384 7.62 -15.26 -4.56
C PHE A 384 9.06 -14.78 -4.69
N ASP A 385 10.03 -15.70 -4.68
CA ASP A 385 11.45 -15.36 -4.65
C ASP A 385 11.89 -14.77 -6.00
N ASP A 386 11.41 -15.33 -7.11
CA ASP A 386 11.58 -14.78 -8.46
C ASP A 386 10.95 -13.38 -8.59
N ALA A 387 9.70 -13.23 -8.11
CA ALA A 387 9.01 -11.93 -8.13
C ALA A 387 9.77 -10.89 -7.29
N SER A 388 10.29 -11.28 -6.13
CA SER A 388 11.10 -10.42 -5.24
C SER A 388 12.39 -9.97 -5.92
N ASN A 389 13.06 -10.85 -6.65
CA ASN A 389 14.28 -10.53 -7.40
C ASN A 389 14.01 -9.50 -8.50
N ILE A 390 12.95 -9.68 -9.30
CA ILE A 390 12.56 -8.69 -10.31
C ILE A 390 12.12 -7.38 -9.67
N PHE A 391 11.39 -7.44 -8.56
CA PHE A 391 10.97 -6.26 -7.83
C PHE A 391 12.16 -5.39 -7.39
N LYS A 392 13.23 -6.02 -6.91
CA LYS A 392 14.50 -5.37 -6.58
C LYS A 392 15.24 -4.84 -7.81
N LEU A 393 15.32 -5.63 -8.87
CA LEU A 393 15.95 -5.24 -10.14
C LEU A 393 15.33 -3.97 -10.71
N LEU A 394 13.99 -3.91 -10.72
CA LEU A 394 13.21 -2.78 -11.22
C LEU A 394 13.22 -1.57 -10.26
N LYS A 395 13.83 -1.71 -9.08
CA LYS A 395 13.83 -0.69 -8.00
C LYS A 395 12.43 -0.16 -7.73
N ILE A 396 11.41 -1.01 -7.83
CA ILE A 396 10.04 -0.63 -7.56
C ILE A 396 9.96 -0.33 -6.07
N ASN A 397 9.58 0.89 -5.71
CA ASN A 397 9.38 1.21 -4.30
C ASN A 397 8.20 0.38 -3.76
N PRO A 398 8.40 -0.42 -2.68
CA PRO A 398 7.37 -1.31 -2.13
C PRO A 398 6.10 -0.58 -1.65
N ASN A 399 6.16 0.74 -1.49
CA ASN A 399 5.07 1.57 -0.97
C ASN A 399 4.14 2.17 -2.05
N ASN A 400 4.17 1.66 -3.29
CA ASN A 400 3.38 2.24 -4.39
C ASN A 400 2.04 1.54 -4.70
N LYS A 401 1.48 0.73 -3.78
CA LYS A 401 0.06 0.32 -3.86
C LYS A 401 -0.65 0.27 -2.50
N ALA A 402 -0.91 1.44 -1.94
CA ALA A 402 -2.05 1.73 -1.06
C ALA A 402 -2.30 3.25 -0.94
N LYS A 403 -2.21 3.98 -2.06
CA LYS A 403 -2.45 5.43 -2.08
C LYS A 403 -3.30 5.80 -3.30
N SER A 404 -4.44 5.09 -3.42
CA SER A 404 -5.60 5.58 -4.15
C SER A 404 -6.20 6.73 -3.34
N LYS A 405 -6.21 7.92 -3.94
CA LYS A 405 -6.90 9.17 -3.56
C LYS A 405 -6.61 9.91 -2.24
N ASN A 406 -6.04 9.34 -1.18
CA ASN A 406 -5.84 10.11 0.09
C ASN A 406 -4.40 10.10 0.62
N ASN A 407 -3.41 10.56 -0.15
CA ASN A 407 -2.04 10.48 0.38
C ASN A 407 -0.99 11.45 -0.22
N ASN A 408 -1.37 12.72 -0.36
CA ASN A 408 -0.39 13.81 -0.30
C ASN A 408 0.04 14.13 1.14
N MET A 409 -0.68 13.63 2.14
CA MET A 409 -0.62 14.04 3.55
C MET A 409 0.64 13.64 4.35
N ASN A 410 1.74 13.20 3.70
CA ASN A 410 2.92 12.80 4.46
C ASN A 410 4.29 13.13 3.84
N LYS A 411 4.34 13.85 2.72
CA LYS A 411 5.62 14.27 2.11
C LYS A 411 6.17 15.56 2.71
N PHE A 412 5.30 16.44 3.17
CA PHE A 412 5.62 17.74 3.75
C PHE A 412 4.90 17.87 5.10
N ARG A 413 5.33 18.77 5.97
CA ARG A 413 4.45 19.25 7.06
C ARG A 413 3.47 20.22 6.42
N GLU A 414 2.18 20.00 6.63
CA GLU A 414 1.13 20.84 6.06
C GLU A 414 0.52 21.69 7.15
N PHE A 415 0.37 22.97 6.87
CA PHE A 415 -0.21 23.96 7.76
C PHE A 415 -1.29 24.71 7.02
N ILE A 416 -2.40 24.97 7.70
CA ILE A 416 -3.46 25.86 7.22
C ILE A 416 -3.44 27.09 8.12
N LEU A 417 -3.10 28.23 7.53
CA LEU A 417 -3.08 29.52 8.21
C LEU A 417 -4.38 30.28 7.92
N GLU A 418 -5.05 30.73 8.98
CA GLU A 418 -6.33 31.46 8.90
C GLU A 418 -7.41 30.71 8.09
N GLU A 419 -7.39 29.37 8.16
CA GLU A 419 -8.32 28.45 7.46
C GLU A 419 -8.32 28.58 5.91
N LYS A 420 -7.50 29.46 5.34
CA LYS A 420 -7.50 29.82 3.92
C LYS A 420 -6.18 29.51 3.22
N TYR A 421 -5.05 29.67 3.92
CA TYR A 421 -3.73 29.65 3.28
C TYR A 421 -2.97 28.36 3.57
N ASN A 422 -2.75 27.56 2.52
CA ASN A 422 -2.01 26.31 2.63
C ASN A 422 -0.50 26.55 2.57
N ILE A 423 0.19 26.13 3.61
CA ILE A 423 1.63 26.22 3.78
C ILE A 423 2.21 24.81 3.87
N TYR A 424 3.30 24.57 3.14
CA TYR A 424 3.98 23.28 3.07
C TYR A 424 5.44 23.45 3.49
N VAL A 425 5.93 22.58 4.37
CA VAL A 425 7.30 22.63 4.89
C VAL A 425 8.02 21.31 4.60
N GLY A 426 9.21 21.37 4.00
CA GLY A 426 10.04 20.20 3.78
C GLY A 426 10.60 19.63 5.09
N LYS A 427 10.66 18.31 5.21
CA LYS A 427 11.15 17.59 6.41
C LYS A 427 12.65 17.27 6.33
N ASP A 428 13.20 17.14 5.13
CA ASP A 428 14.57 16.72 4.84
C ASP A 428 15.04 17.29 3.48
N SER A 429 16.33 17.12 3.13
CA SER A 429 16.90 17.67 1.89
C SER A 429 16.22 17.16 0.61
N LYS A 430 15.69 15.93 0.63
CA LYS A 430 15.01 15.32 -0.52
C LYS A 430 13.60 15.89 -0.71
N SER A 431 12.86 16.05 0.38
CA SER A 431 11.55 16.73 0.36
C SER A 431 11.70 18.21 0.08
N ASN A 432 12.77 18.88 0.51
CA ASN A 432 13.06 20.27 0.12
C ASN A 432 13.20 20.43 -1.40
N ASP A 433 13.95 19.54 -2.06
CA ASP A 433 14.07 19.51 -3.52
C ASP A 433 12.71 19.24 -4.19
N GLU A 434 11.96 18.25 -3.70
CA GLU A 434 10.64 17.92 -4.25
C GLU A 434 9.65 19.08 -4.08
N LEU A 435 9.64 19.72 -2.91
CA LEU A 435 8.79 20.86 -2.58
C LEU A 435 9.06 22.03 -3.52
N SER A 436 10.34 22.32 -3.76
CA SER A 436 10.77 23.55 -4.44
C SER A 436 10.83 23.43 -5.96
N LEU A 437 10.96 22.21 -6.50
CA LEU A 437 11.18 21.99 -7.93
C LEU A 437 10.07 21.20 -8.61
N LYS A 438 9.34 20.34 -7.88
CA LYS A 438 8.32 19.45 -8.46
C LYS A 438 6.91 19.76 -7.98
N PHE A 439 6.74 20.07 -6.69
CA PHE A 439 5.43 20.29 -6.08
C PHE A 439 4.93 21.74 -6.21
N SER A 440 5.83 22.70 -6.19
CA SER A 440 5.51 24.13 -6.29
C SER A 440 4.95 24.51 -7.66
N GLN A 441 3.96 25.40 -7.67
CA GLN A 441 3.51 26.08 -8.88
C GLN A 441 4.30 27.38 -9.10
N LYS A 442 4.35 27.86 -10.35
CA LYS A 442 5.18 29.03 -10.74
C LYS A 442 4.92 30.29 -9.90
N ASN A 443 3.69 30.48 -9.44
CA ASN A 443 3.25 31.67 -8.70
C ASN A 443 3.16 31.46 -7.18
N ASP A 444 3.58 30.29 -6.68
CA ASP A 444 3.67 30.04 -5.24
C ASP A 444 4.83 30.85 -4.64
N TYR A 445 4.69 31.24 -3.37
CA TYR A 445 5.76 31.89 -2.63
C TYR A 445 6.63 30.84 -1.94
N TRP A 446 7.93 30.93 -2.13
CA TRP A 446 8.94 30.08 -1.54
C TRP A 446 9.75 30.85 -0.51
N PHE A 447 10.10 30.22 0.61
CA PHE A 447 10.79 30.82 1.75
C PHE A 447 11.93 29.92 2.26
N HIS A 448 13.01 30.55 2.76
CA HIS A 448 14.11 29.89 3.46
C HIS A 448 14.87 30.87 4.35
N ALA A 449 15.35 30.41 5.52
CA ALA A 449 16.14 31.23 6.44
C ALA A 449 17.49 31.62 5.81
N ARG A 450 17.83 32.90 5.81
CA ARG A 450 19.02 33.40 5.11
C ARG A 450 20.28 33.09 5.91
N GLY A 451 21.30 32.53 5.25
CA GLY A 451 22.62 32.29 5.83
C GLY A 451 22.73 31.08 6.77
N VAL A 452 21.64 30.35 7.01
CA VAL A 452 21.62 29.15 7.86
C VAL A 452 20.90 27.98 7.18
N PRO A 453 21.27 26.72 7.46
CA PRO A 453 20.50 25.57 7.01
C PRO A 453 19.09 25.58 7.61
N GLY A 454 18.08 25.29 6.78
CA GLY A 454 16.69 25.14 7.23
C GLY A 454 15.80 24.45 6.21
N SER A 455 14.54 24.23 6.58
CA SER A 455 13.53 23.69 5.68
C SER A 455 13.13 24.69 4.60
N HIS A 456 12.80 24.17 3.41
CA HIS A 456 12.14 24.96 2.39
C HIS A 456 10.65 25.05 2.76
N VAL A 457 10.08 26.25 2.68
CA VAL A 457 8.66 26.48 2.98
C VAL A 457 7.98 27.07 1.74
N LEU A 458 6.79 26.59 1.44
CA LEU A 458 6.00 26.99 0.28
C LEU A 458 4.60 27.45 0.73
N LEU A 459 4.19 28.64 0.33
CA LEU A 459 2.82 29.14 0.47
C LEU A 459 2.12 29.01 -0.89
N ARG A 460 1.05 28.21 -0.92
CA ARG A 460 0.28 27.91 -2.12
C ARG A 460 -0.66 29.06 -2.49
N VAL A 461 -0.63 29.46 -3.75
CA VAL A 461 -1.54 30.47 -4.30
C VAL A 461 -2.67 29.79 -5.06
N VAL A 462 -3.87 29.80 -4.48
CA VAL A 462 -5.06 29.14 -5.05
C VAL A 462 -5.65 29.96 -6.22
N SER A 463 -5.58 31.30 -6.14
CA SER A 463 -6.05 32.20 -7.19
C SER A 463 -5.00 33.27 -7.49
N THR A 464 -4.60 33.39 -8.75
CA THR A 464 -3.62 34.40 -9.20
C THR A 464 -4.16 35.82 -9.21
N LYS A 465 -5.47 36.01 -8.96
CA LYS A 465 -6.12 37.33 -8.88
C LYS A 465 -6.13 37.91 -7.47
N GLU A 466 -5.85 37.11 -6.43
CA GLU A 466 -5.78 37.60 -5.05
C GLU A 466 -4.34 37.97 -4.67
N ASN A 467 -4.13 39.20 -4.20
CA ASN A 467 -2.87 39.59 -3.58
C ASN A 467 -2.81 39.04 -2.16
N ILE A 468 -1.74 38.28 -1.84
CA ILE A 468 -1.52 37.79 -0.49
C ILE A 468 -1.14 38.95 0.43
N PRO A 469 -1.84 39.15 1.57
CA PRO A 469 -1.49 40.20 2.54
C PRO A 469 -0.07 40.06 3.06
N LYS A 470 0.61 41.19 3.33
CA LYS A 470 1.98 41.20 3.88
C LYS A 470 2.09 40.47 5.23
N ASP A 471 1.01 40.45 6.00
CA ASP A 471 0.96 39.76 7.30
C ASP A 471 1.08 38.24 7.15
N ILE A 472 0.41 37.65 6.16
CA ILE A 472 0.51 36.22 5.82
C ILE A 472 1.94 35.85 5.41
N ILE A 473 2.60 36.71 4.63
CA ILE A 473 4.00 36.52 4.23
C ILE A 473 4.91 36.49 5.47
N LYS A 474 4.70 37.39 6.44
CA LYS A 474 5.44 37.41 7.71
C LYS A 474 5.18 36.16 8.56
N LYS A 475 3.92 35.72 8.66
CA LYS A 475 3.53 34.50 9.40
C LYS A 475 4.17 33.25 8.79
N THR A 476 4.12 33.09 7.46
CA THR A 476 4.80 31.98 6.76
C THR A 476 6.32 32.03 6.92
N ALA A 477 6.91 33.23 6.86
CA ALA A 477 8.34 33.40 7.11
C ALA A 477 8.73 33.00 8.55
N SER A 478 7.87 33.28 9.54
CA SER A 478 8.09 32.88 10.94
C SER A 478 8.16 31.35 11.09
N ILE A 479 7.34 30.61 10.33
CA ILE A 479 7.38 29.14 10.26
C ILE A 479 8.69 28.66 9.62
N ALA A 480 9.15 29.30 8.54
CA ALA A 480 10.44 28.99 7.93
C ALA A 480 11.63 29.25 8.87
N ALA A 481 11.57 30.30 9.68
CA ALA A 481 12.55 30.58 10.71
C ALA A 481 12.53 29.52 11.84
N PHE A 482 11.33 29.09 12.26
CA PHE A 482 11.16 28.03 13.27
C PHE A 482 11.76 26.69 12.83
N TYR A 483 11.57 26.30 11.57
CA TYR A 483 12.15 25.08 10.98
C TYR A 483 13.56 25.27 10.42
N SER A 484 14.35 26.15 11.03
CA SER A 484 15.76 26.39 10.67
C SER A 484 16.69 26.18 11.86
N LYS A 485 18.01 26.16 11.60
CA LYS A 485 19.01 26.18 12.68
C LYS A 485 18.96 27.44 13.53
N ALA A 486 18.28 28.51 13.11
CA ALA A 486 18.12 29.75 13.85
C ALA A 486 16.85 29.80 14.73
N LYS A 487 16.24 28.65 15.05
CA LYS A 487 14.99 28.58 15.84
C LYS A 487 15.03 29.26 17.21
N THR A 488 16.21 29.40 17.81
CA THR A 488 16.40 30.03 19.14
C THR A 488 16.77 31.52 19.08
N ALA A 489 16.97 32.07 17.87
CA ALA A 489 17.31 33.49 17.71
C ALA A 489 16.09 34.39 17.97
N SER A 490 16.34 35.62 18.44
CA SER A 490 15.27 36.60 18.68
C SER A 490 14.62 37.07 17.39
N LEU A 491 15.42 37.32 16.35
CA LEU A 491 14.99 37.73 15.01
C LEU A 491 15.82 37.00 13.97
N VAL A 492 15.16 36.49 12.92
CA VAL A 492 15.77 35.73 11.83
C VAL A 492 15.44 36.39 10.50
N PRO A 493 16.44 36.69 9.65
CA PRO A 493 16.18 37.12 8.28
C PRO A 493 15.76 35.92 7.42
N VAL A 494 14.60 36.03 6.79
CA VAL A 494 14.05 34.99 5.90
C VAL A 494 13.95 35.55 4.48
N SER A 495 14.62 34.87 3.55
CA SER A 495 14.50 35.17 2.11
C SER A 495 13.22 34.53 1.57
N TYR A 496 12.48 35.28 0.76
CA TYR A 496 11.33 34.77 0.03
C TYR A 496 11.28 35.28 -1.40
N THR A 497 10.77 34.46 -2.31
CA THR A 497 10.61 34.76 -3.74
C THR A 497 9.48 33.92 -4.33
N PHE A 498 9.14 34.10 -5.59
CA PHE A 498 8.25 33.16 -6.28
C PHE A 498 9.00 31.89 -6.65
N ALA A 499 8.33 30.73 -6.59
CA ALA A 499 8.95 29.44 -6.88
C ALA A 499 9.55 29.35 -8.30
N LYS A 500 9.02 30.09 -9.27
CA LYS A 500 9.61 30.22 -10.63
C LYS A 500 11.03 30.80 -10.66
N TYR A 501 11.45 31.50 -9.60
CA TYR A 501 12.79 32.07 -9.45
C TYR A 501 13.72 31.19 -8.61
N VAL A 502 13.27 30.00 -8.21
CA VAL A 502 14.07 29.00 -7.51
C VAL A 502 14.54 27.96 -8.52
N ILE A 503 15.85 27.85 -8.70
CA ILE A 503 16.46 26.94 -9.67
C ILE A 503 17.49 26.03 -9.02
N LYS A 504 17.63 24.82 -9.55
CA LYS A 504 18.69 23.88 -9.17
C LYS A 504 19.53 23.56 -10.40
N ARG A 505 20.82 23.92 -10.37
CA ARG A 505 21.76 23.61 -11.44
C ARG A 505 22.21 22.15 -11.35
N LYS A 506 22.58 21.56 -12.49
CA LYS A 506 23.11 20.20 -12.56
C LYS A 506 24.39 20.09 -11.72
N GLY A 507 24.45 19.12 -10.81
CA GLY A 507 25.58 18.91 -9.90
C GLY A 507 25.46 19.56 -8.52
N MET A 508 24.34 20.23 -8.21
CA MET A 508 24.10 20.74 -6.86
C MET A 508 23.58 19.63 -5.94
N GLU A 509 24.12 19.57 -4.72
CA GLU A 509 23.71 18.64 -3.66
C GLU A 509 22.20 18.67 -3.37
N PRO A 510 21.60 17.58 -2.88
CA PRO A 510 20.21 17.54 -2.43
C PRO A 510 19.88 18.68 -1.45
N GLY A 511 18.76 19.37 -1.67
CA GLY A 511 18.32 20.53 -0.88
C GLY A 511 18.98 21.87 -1.25
N LYS A 512 20.07 21.88 -2.05
CA LYS A 512 20.72 23.12 -2.45
C LYS A 512 20.02 23.73 -3.67
N VAL A 513 19.54 24.96 -3.52
CA VAL A 513 18.89 25.74 -4.58
C VAL A 513 19.53 27.11 -4.71
N GLN A 514 19.44 27.69 -5.91
CA GLN A 514 19.80 29.07 -6.20
C GLN A 514 18.52 29.86 -6.41
N ILE A 515 18.42 31.02 -5.79
CA ILE A 515 17.26 31.91 -5.91
C ILE A 515 17.64 33.19 -6.64
N THR A 516 16.71 33.72 -7.42
CA THR A 516 16.76 35.07 -7.99
C THR A 516 15.58 35.90 -7.51
N ASN A 517 15.67 37.22 -7.63
CA ASN A 517 14.64 38.18 -7.21
C ASN A 517 14.17 38.00 -5.75
N GLU A 518 15.13 37.76 -4.84
CA GLU A 518 14.80 37.59 -3.43
C GLU A 518 14.33 38.89 -2.77
N LYS A 519 13.39 38.75 -1.84
CA LYS A 519 13.03 39.76 -0.85
C LYS A 519 13.32 39.19 0.53
N VAL A 520 13.68 40.05 1.48
CA VAL A 520 14.01 39.63 2.84
C VAL A 520 13.00 40.22 3.81
N VAL A 521 12.55 39.40 4.76
CA VAL A 521 11.72 39.82 5.88
C VAL A 521 12.34 39.34 7.18
N ILE A 522 12.33 40.18 8.21
CA ILE A 522 12.86 39.84 9.54
C ILE A 522 11.68 39.44 10.41
N VAL A 523 11.77 38.25 11.01
CA VAL A 523 10.66 37.63 11.77
C VAL A 523 11.18 36.91 13.02
N LYS A 524 10.31 36.70 14.00
CA LYS A 524 10.59 35.86 15.17
C LYS A 524 10.29 34.39 14.81
N PRO A 525 11.16 33.42 15.14
CA PRO A 525 10.92 32.01 14.86
C PRO A 525 9.82 31.45 15.78
N ILE A 526 8.58 31.44 15.29
CA ILE A 526 7.42 30.91 16.02
C ILE A 526 6.42 30.29 15.04
N ILE A 527 5.69 29.28 15.49
CA ILE A 527 4.48 28.79 14.80
C ILE A 527 3.30 29.64 15.28
N PRO A 528 2.61 30.41 14.40
CA PRO A 528 1.47 31.24 14.80
C PRO A 528 0.34 30.41 15.41
N THR A 529 -0.39 30.95 16.40
CA THR A 529 -1.51 30.25 17.07
C THR A 529 -2.68 29.92 16.15
N ASN A 530 -2.91 30.71 15.09
CA ASN A 530 -3.99 30.49 14.11
C ASN A 530 -3.54 29.57 12.95
N CYS A 531 -2.63 28.64 13.23
CA CYS A 531 -2.02 27.76 12.25
C CYS A 531 -2.31 26.30 12.63
N LEU A 532 -3.21 25.66 11.88
CA LEU A 532 -3.57 24.26 12.11
C LEU A 532 -2.61 23.36 11.32
N GLN A 533 -1.86 22.50 12.00
CA GLN A 533 -1.05 21.49 11.32
C GLN A 533 -1.93 20.30 10.94
N THR A 534 -2.07 20.03 9.64
CA THR A 534 -2.85 18.90 9.15
C THR A 534 -1.93 17.69 8.95
N GLY A 535 -1.90 16.79 9.94
CA GLY A 535 -1.16 15.52 9.88
C GLY A 535 -0.13 15.36 11.01
N ASN A 536 -0.34 14.30 11.80
CA ASN A 536 0.39 13.85 12.98
C ASN A 536 0.45 14.86 14.14
N GLU A 537 -0.52 14.75 15.04
CA GLU A 537 -0.29 14.89 16.48
C GLU A 537 0.66 13.76 16.88
N ASP A 538 1.96 14.05 17.00
CA ASP A 538 3.01 13.27 17.67
C ASP A 538 4.31 14.05 17.48
N GLU A 539 4.43 15.21 18.14
CA GLU A 539 5.68 15.94 18.48
C GLU A 539 5.32 17.34 19.00
N ILE A 540 4.74 17.41 20.20
CA ILE A 540 4.99 18.49 21.17
C ILE A 540 5.27 17.84 22.52
#